data_AF-A0A9X0DKF1-F1
#
_entry.id   AF-A0A9X0DKF1-F1
#
_cell.length_a   1.000
_cell.length_b   1.000
_cell.length_c   1.000
_cell.angle_alpha   90.00
_cell.angle_beta   90.00
_cell.angle_gamma   90.00
#
_symmetry.space_group_name_H-M   'P 1'
#
loop_
_entity.id
_entity.type
_entity.pdbx_description
1 polymer ?
#
loop_
_entity_poly.entity_id
_entity_poly.type
_entity_poly.pdbx_seq_one_letter_code
_entity_poly.pdbx_strand_id
1 'polypeptide(L)'
;MRALVSVGIFTEVDEETYAHNTRSKIFTNTLFRTLMRGMSSIMTPYLVKLPEYLASTSFRNPGTAQQNLFQYTMNTKLSYFEWLHTKPRELEIVTSTMQASSQRAQGAAAKLVPSQFPIVDIGSNETEKYEEPQQNEVLIVDIGGDEARS
;
A
#
# COMPACT_ATOMS: atom_id res chain seq x y z
N MET A 1 10.35 -24.32 -11.07
CA MET A 1 11.71 -23.77 -10.90
C MET A 1 12.29 -23.14 -12.18
N ARG A 2 12.21 -23.80 -13.34
CA ARG A 2 12.74 -23.28 -14.63
C ARG A 2 12.41 -21.81 -14.94
N ALA A 3 11.16 -21.39 -14.78
CA ALA A 3 10.77 -19.98 -14.96
C ALA A 3 11.53 -19.03 -14.01
N LEU A 4 11.63 -19.38 -12.72
CA LEU A 4 12.33 -18.58 -11.71
C LEU A 4 13.85 -18.53 -11.93
N VAL A 5 14.44 -19.59 -12.47
CA VAL A 5 15.85 -19.61 -12.89
C VAL A 5 16.04 -18.72 -14.13
N SER A 6 15.15 -18.82 -15.13
CA SER A 6 15.23 -18.02 -16.35
C SER A 6 15.14 -16.51 -16.10
N VAL A 7 14.39 -16.08 -15.08
CA VAL A 7 14.31 -14.68 -14.65
C VAL A 7 15.35 -14.30 -13.58
N GLY A 8 16.21 -15.24 -13.21
CA GLY A 8 17.34 -15.03 -12.28
C GLY A 8 16.96 -14.93 -10.80
N ILE A 9 15.75 -15.35 -10.41
CA ILE A 9 15.36 -15.38 -8.99
C ILE A 9 16.16 -16.46 -8.25
N PHE A 10 16.37 -17.63 -8.85
CA PHE A 10 17.23 -18.71 -8.33
C PHE A 10 18.35 -19.03 -9.32
N THR A 11 19.37 -19.74 -8.85
CA THR A 11 20.45 -20.27 -9.68
C THR A 11 20.37 -21.79 -9.68
N GLU A 12 20.34 -22.42 -10.85
CA GLU A 12 20.51 -23.88 -10.98
C GLU A 12 22.01 -24.19 -10.97
N VAL A 13 22.44 -25.04 -10.04
CA VAL A 13 23.85 -25.36 -9.78
C VAL A 13 24.23 -26.77 -10.24
N ASP A 14 23.24 -27.64 -10.41
CA ASP A 14 23.32 -28.97 -10.99
C ASP A 14 21.93 -29.38 -11.50
N GLU A 15 21.80 -30.53 -12.17
CA GLU A 15 20.52 -31.06 -12.66
C GLU A 15 19.48 -31.09 -11.53
N GLU A 16 18.40 -30.33 -11.72
CA GLU A 16 17.30 -30.16 -10.75
C GLU A 16 17.73 -29.68 -9.35
N THR A 17 18.93 -29.11 -9.21
CA THR A 17 19.49 -28.60 -7.96
C THR A 17 19.63 -27.08 -8.01
N TYR A 18 19.06 -26.39 -7.02
CA TYR A 18 18.94 -24.94 -7.03
C TYR A 18 19.50 -24.30 -5.76
N ALA A 19 20.19 -23.16 -5.91
CA ALA A 19 20.76 -22.38 -4.82
C ALA A 19 20.13 -20.98 -4.70
N HIS A 20 20.08 -20.48 -3.46
CA HIS A 20 19.67 -19.10 -3.18
C HIS A 20 20.73 -18.09 -3.66
N ASN A 21 20.27 -17.05 -4.36
CA ASN A 21 21.05 -15.87 -4.69
C ASN A 21 20.47 -14.60 -4.03
N THR A 22 21.11 -13.44 -4.23
CA THR A 22 20.66 -12.16 -3.66
C THR A 22 19.19 -11.84 -3.97
N ARG A 23 18.70 -12.16 -5.17
CA ARG A 23 17.30 -11.90 -5.58
C ARG A 23 16.32 -12.82 -4.85
N SER A 24 16.58 -14.13 -4.80
CA SER A 24 15.72 -15.04 -4.01
C SER A 24 15.67 -14.69 -2.52
N LYS A 25 16.77 -14.18 -1.95
CA LYS A 25 16.83 -13.76 -0.55
C LYS A 25 15.92 -12.56 -0.25
N ILE A 26 15.61 -11.71 -1.23
CA ILE A 26 14.62 -10.63 -1.05
C ILE A 26 13.25 -11.23 -0.71
N PHE A 27 12.91 -12.38 -1.28
CA PHE A 27 11.66 -13.09 -0.98
C PHE A 27 11.64 -13.74 0.40
N THR A 28 12.69 -13.65 1.22
CA THR A 28 12.63 -14.07 2.64
C THR A 28 12.31 -12.90 3.57
N ASN A 29 12.44 -11.66 3.10
CA ASN A 29 12.13 -10.48 3.88
C ASN A 29 10.61 -10.32 4.08
N THR A 30 10.17 -10.21 5.34
CA THR A 30 8.75 -10.10 5.70
C THR A 30 8.08 -8.88 5.09
N LEU A 31 8.74 -7.71 5.11
CA LEU A 31 8.21 -6.49 4.51
C LEU A 31 7.96 -6.68 3.01
N PHE A 32 8.92 -7.26 2.29
CA PHE A 32 8.77 -7.54 0.87
C PHE A 32 7.65 -8.54 0.59
N ARG A 33 7.53 -9.61 1.40
CA ARG A 33 6.44 -10.59 1.29
C ARG A 33 5.06 -9.94 1.46
N THR A 34 4.91 -9.07 2.47
CA THR A 34 3.66 -8.36 2.72
C THR A 34 3.28 -7.48 1.54
N LEU A 35 4.23 -6.71 0.99
CA LEU A 35 3.98 -5.89 -0.20
C LEU A 35 3.62 -6.72 -1.44
N MET A 36 4.31 -7.84 -1.67
CA MET A 36 3.99 -8.75 -2.78
C MET A 36 2.59 -9.35 -2.64
N ARG A 37 2.19 -9.74 -1.41
CA ARG A 37 0.83 -10.24 -1.12
C ARG A 37 -0.23 -9.16 -1.36
N GLY A 38 0.06 -7.92 -0.97
CA GLY A 38 -0.78 -6.77 -1.28
C GLY A 38 -0.96 -6.56 -2.78
N MET A 39 0.13 -6.54 -3.55
CA MET A 39 0.07 -6.41 -5.01
C MET A 39 -0.68 -7.56 -5.69
N SER A 40 -0.53 -8.80 -5.20
CA SER A 40 -1.24 -9.94 -5.77
C SER A 40 -2.74 -9.91 -5.48
N SER A 41 -3.16 -9.50 -4.28
CA SER A 41 -4.58 -9.44 -3.91
C SER A 41 -5.29 -8.23 -4.51
N ILE A 42 -4.63 -7.08 -4.47
CA ILE A 42 -5.25 -5.79 -4.82
C ILE A 42 -5.04 -5.54 -6.32
N MET A 43 -3.81 -5.45 -6.79
CA MET A 43 -3.53 -4.88 -8.12
C MET A 43 -3.70 -5.87 -9.27
N THR A 44 -3.29 -7.13 -9.06
CA THR A 44 -3.25 -8.14 -10.13
C THR A 44 -4.64 -8.42 -10.74
N PRO A 45 -5.72 -8.61 -9.96
CA PRO A 45 -7.05 -8.84 -10.52
C PRO A 45 -7.53 -7.69 -11.42
N TYR A 46 -7.25 -6.44 -11.02
CA TYR A 46 -7.64 -5.27 -11.83
C TYR A 46 -6.89 -5.21 -13.14
N LEU A 47 -5.57 -5.47 -13.15
CA LEU A 47 -4.76 -5.46 -14.37
C LEU A 47 -5.22 -6.53 -15.36
N VAL A 48 -5.60 -7.71 -14.86
CA VAL A 48 -6.10 -8.80 -15.70
C VAL A 48 -7.47 -8.45 -16.31
N LYS A 49 -8.35 -7.79 -15.55
CA LYS A 49 -9.70 -7.42 -16.01
C LYS A 49 -9.77 -6.09 -16.75
N LEU A 50 -8.72 -5.27 -16.70
CA LEU A 50 -8.70 -3.94 -17.30
C LEU A 50 -9.03 -3.96 -18.81
N PRO A 51 -8.47 -4.85 -19.65
CA PRO A 51 -8.80 -4.85 -21.09
C PRO A 51 -10.26 -5.20 -21.35
N GLU A 52 -10.80 -6.21 -20.64
CA GLU A 52 -12.21 -6.63 -20.76
C GLU A 52 -13.16 -5.53 -20.30
N TYR A 53 -12.82 -4.88 -19.19
CA TYR A 53 -13.57 -3.75 -18.65
C TYR A 53 -13.62 -2.58 -19.63
N LEU A 54 -12.47 -2.15 -20.15
CA LEU A 54 -12.40 -1.05 -21.12
C LEU A 54 -13.17 -1.39 -22.41
N ALA A 55 -13.09 -2.64 -22.88
CA ALA A 55 -13.90 -3.08 -24.01
C ALA A 55 -15.41 -2.97 -23.71
N SER A 56 -15.84 -3.37 -22.51
CA SER A 56 -17.25 -3.27 -22.08
C SER A 56 -17.78 -1.83 -22.03
N THR A 57 -16.91 -0.85 -21.76
CA THR A 57 -17.28 0.57 -21.74
C THR A 57 -17.06 1.26 -23.09
N SER A 58 -16.72 0.52 -24.15
CA SER A 58 -16.29 1.08 -25.44
C SER A 58 -15.14 2.08 -25.29
N PHE A 59 -14.22 1.79 -24.37
CA PHE A 59 -13.06 2.62 -24.00
C PHE A 59 -13.45 4.03 -23.53
N ARG A 60 -14.70 4.22 -23.09
CA ARG A 60 -15.14 5.48 -22.51
C ARG A 60 -14.75 5.52 -21.05
N ASN A 61 -14.40 6.73 -20.60
CA ASN A 61 -14.22 6.98 -19.18
C ASN A 61 -15.48 6.53 -18.44
N PRO A 62 -15.34 5.74 -17.35
CA PRO A 62 -16.48 5.42 -16.53
C PRO A 62 -17.07 6.73 -16.02
N GLY A 63 -18.29 7.05 -16.45
CA GLY A 63 -19.04 8.17 -15.89
C GLY A 63 -19.45 7.89 -14.45
N THR A 64 -20.48 8.57 -13.97
CA THR A 64 -21.14 8.31 -12.66
C THR A 64 -21.86 6.94 -12.58
N ALA A 65 -21.75 6.11 -13.62
CA ALA A 65 -22.43 4.83 -13.71
C ALA A 65 -21.81 3.78 -12.78
N GLN A 66 -22.70 2.99 -12.18
CA GLN A 66 -22.55 2.08 -11.04
C GLN A 66 -21.59 0.88 -11.19
N GLN A 67 -20.62 0.93 -12.12
CA GLN A 67 -19.64 -0.14 -12.32
C GLN A 67 -18.27 0.43 -12.71
N ASN A 68 -17.54 0.91 -11.72
CA ASN A 68 -16.10 1.16 -11.86
C ASN A 68 -15.33 -0.17 -12.02
N LEU A 69 -14.04 -0.11 -12.37
CA LEU A 69 -13.21 -1.31 -12.58
C LEU A 69 -13.21 -2.25 -11.37
N PHE A 70 -13.25 -1.72 -10.15
CA PHE A 70 -13.33 -2.54 -8.93
C PHE A 70 -14.62 -3.35 -8.88
N GLN A 71 -15.77 -2.69 -9.04
CA GLN A 71 -17.10 -3.32 -9.04
C GLN A 71 -17.22 -4.36 -10.15
N TYR A 72 -16.67 -4.07 -11.34
CA TYR A 72 -16.59 -5.02 -12.45
C TYR A 72 -15.73 -6.24 -12.10
N THR A 73 -14.52 -6.02 -11.57
CA THR A 73 -13.55 -7.08 -11.28
C THR A 73 -14.02 -8.00 -10.16
N MET A 74 -14.57 -7.43 -9.10
CA MET A 74 -15.03 -8.17 -7.92
C MET A 74 -16.49 -8.62 -8.03
N ASN A 75 -17.15 -8.32 -9.16
CA ASN A 75 -18.55 -8.60 -9.41
C ASN A 75 -19.45 -8.19 -8.23
N THR A 76 -19.35 -6.93 -7.83
CA THR A 76 -20.05 -6.38 -6.66
C THR A 76 -20.67 -5.02 -6.97
N LYS A 77 -21.69 -4.66 -6.19
CA LYS A 77 -22.30 -3.32 -6.21
C LYS A 77 -21.79 -2.43 -5.06
N LEU A 78 -21.10 -3.02 -4.08
CA LEU A 78 -20.55 -2.30 -2.95
C LEU A 78 -19.43 -1.35 -3.40
N SER A 79 -19.21 -0.28 -2.64
CA SER A 79 -17.95 0.46 -2.72
C SER A 79 -16.79 -0.40 -2.21
N TYR A 80 -15.55 0.04 -2.48
CA TYR A 80 -14.35 -0.70 -2.10
C TYR A 80 -14.28 -1.00 -0.59
N PHE A 81 -14.46 0.03 0.24
CA PHE A 81 -14.38 -0.11 1.70
C PHE A 81 -15.54 -0.93 2.27
N GLU A 82 -16.78 -0.74 1.78
CA GLU A 82 -17.92 -1.57 2.17
C GLU A 82 -17.66 -3.04 1.86
N TRP A 83 -17.11 -3.35 0.67
CA TRP A 83 -16.76 -4.71 0.30
C TRP A 83 -15.64 -5.28 1.19
N LEU A 84 -14.60 -4.51 1.50
CA LEU A 84 -13.52 -4.94 2.40
C LEU A 84 -14.04 -5.34 3.78
N HIS A 85 -15.00 -4.60 4.34
CA HIS A 85 -15.63 -4.97 5.61
C HIS A 85 -16.37 -6.31 5.57
N THR A 86 -16.78 -6.77 4.39
CA THR A 86 -17.36 -8.12 4.21
C THR A 86 -16.31 -9.22 4.02
N LYS A 87 -15.02 -8.85 3.90
CA LYS A 87 -13.90 -9.75 3.59
C LYS A 87 -12.76 -9.56 4.58
N PRO A 88 -12.85 -10.13 5.81
CA PRO A 88 -11.85 -9.95 6.86
C PRO A 88 -10.41 -10.25 6.42
N ARG A 89 -10.21 -11.27 5.58
CA ARG A 89 -8.90 -11.63 5.03
C ARG A 89 -8.33 -10.56 4.09
N GLU A 90 -9.16 -9.95 3.25
CA GLU A 90 -8.72 -8.90 2.34
C GLU A 90 -8.44 -7.61 3.09
N LEU A 91 -9.26 -7.31 4.10
CA LEU A 91 -9.01 -6.19 5.02
C LEU A 91 -7.65 -6.32 5.70
N GLU A 92 -7.33 -7.49 6.29
CA GLU A 92 -6.03 -7.77 6.90
C GLU A 92 -4.87 -7.54 5.91
N ILE A 93 -5.01 -8.01 4.66
CA ILE A 93 -3.99 -7.83 3.63
C ILE A 93 -3.79 -6.35 3.30
N VAL A 94 -4.88 -5.60 3.13
CA VAL A 94 -4.83 -4.17 2.79
C VAL A 94 -4.17 -3.39 3.92
N THR A 95 -4.62 -3.55 5.17
CA THR A 95 -4.04 -2.89 6.35
C THR A 95 -2.56 -3.23 6.51
N SER A 96 -2.19 -4.52 6.43
CA SER A 96 -0.79 -4.94 6.51
C SER A 96 0.07 -4.32 5.40
N THR A 97 -0.49 -4.17 4.20
CA THR A 97 0.20 -3.58 3.04
C THR A 97 0.37 -2.07 3.21
N MET A 98 -0.65 -1.38 3.75
CA MET A 98 -0.58 0.06 4.06
C MET A 98 0.49 0.34 5.11
N GLN A 99 0.53 -0.46 6.19
CA GLN A 99 1.58 -0.38 7.21
C GLN A 99 2.98 -0.63 6.64
N ALA A 100 3.15 -1.70 5.85
CA ALA A 100 4.41 -2.01 5.19
C ALA A 100 4.87 -0.87 4.26
N SER A 101 3.95 -0.26 3.52
CA SER A 101 4.26 0.86 2.61
C SER A 101 4.72 2.10 3.39
N SER A 102 4.09 2.39 4.53
CA SER A 102 4.51 3.45 5.45
C SER A 102 5.92 3.20 6.00
N GLN A 103 6.20 1.99 6.51
CA GLN A 103 7.52 1.61 7.01
C GLN A 103 8.62 1.76 5.93
N ARG A 104 8.31 1.38 4.68
CA ARG A 104 9.22 1.57 3.55
C ARG A 104 9.48 3.05 3.25
N ALA A 105 8.43 3.88 3.27
CA ALA A 105 8.53 5.31 2.97
C ALA A 105 9.34 6.08 4.03
N GLN A 106 9.30 5.66 5.29
CA GLN A 106 10.06 6.29 6.37
C GLN A 106 11.58 6.32 6.11
N GLY A 107 12.16 5.33 5.44
CA GLY A 107 13.61 5.32 5.20
C GLY A 107 14.13 6.52 4.39
N ALA A 108 13.40 6.91 3.34
CA ALA A 108 13.79 7.99 2.43
C ALA A 108 13.06 9.31 2.72
N ALA A 109 11.76 9.26 3.05
CA ALA A 109 10.96 10.46 3.29
C ALA A 109 11.09 11.00 4.72
N ALA A 110 11.31 10.16 5.75
CA ALA A 110 11.40 10.66 7.13
C ALA A 110 12.64 11.53 7.39
N LYS A 111 13.63 11.51 6.49
CA LYS A 111 14.77 12.44 6.53
C LYS A 111 14.49 13.79 5.89
N LEU A 112 13.49 13.86 5.01
CA LEU A 112 13.12 15.06 4.26
C LEU A 112 11.96 15.82 4.91
N VAL A 113 11.04 15.09 5.57
CA VAL A 113 9.86 15.70 6.20
C VAL A 113 10.23 16.71 7.30
N PRO A 114 11.16 16.43 8.24
CA PRO A 114 11.52 17.41 9.28
C PRO A 114 12.22 18.66 8.74
N SER A 115 12.93 18.57 7.60
CA SER A 115 13.59 19.72 6.98
C SER A 115 12.64 20.55 6.10
N GLN A 116 11.54 19.97 5.64
CA GLN A 116 10.52 20.65 4.83
C GLN A 116 9.36 21.20 5.67
N PHE A 117 9.07 20.55 6.80
CA PHE A 117 7.99 20.92 7.72
C PHE A 117 8.53 20.88 9.16
N PRO A 118 9.30 21.90 9.59
CA PRO A 118 9.76 22.01 10.96
C PRO A 118 8.56 22.29 11.87
N ILE A 119 8.02 21.23 12.49
CA ILE A 119 6.85 21.33 13.39
C ILE A 119 7.11 22.28 14.56
N VAL A 120 8.39 22.42 14.96
CA VAL A 120 8.83 23.36 16.01
C VAL A 120 8.52 24.82 15.63
N ASP A 121 8.55 25.15 14.34
CA ASP A 121 8.36 26.52 13.86
C ASP A 121 6.87 26.87 13.70
N ILE A 122 5.99 25.86 13.63
CA ILE A 122 4.53 26.05 13.47
C ILE A 122 3.90 26.56 14.78
N GLY A 123 4.52 26.28 15.93
CA GLY A 123 4.10 26.81 17.22
C GLY A 123 4.81 28.10 17.64
N SER A 124 5.88 28.50 16.95
CA SER A 124 6.65 29.70 17.26
C SER A 124 6.33 30.86 16.30
N ASN A 125 5.07 31.33 16.31
CA ASN A 125 4.85 32.72 15.92
C ASN A 125 5.46 33.60 17.02
N GLU A 126 6.55 34.28 16.71
CA GLU A 126 7.41 35.07 17.60
C GLU A 126 6.76 36.31 18.27
N THR A 127 5.45 36.31 18.53
CA THR A 127 4.77 37.40 19.26
C THR A 127 3.88 36.99 20.41
N GLU A 128 3.64 35.69 20.62
CA GLU A 128 2.92 35.22 21.81
C GLU A 128 3.77 34.19 22.54
N LYS A 129 3.98 34.42 23.84
CA LYS A 129 4.65 33.45 24.71
C LYS A 129 3.96 32.11 24.52
N TYR A 130 4.73 31.05 24.31
CA TYR A 130 4.25 29.67 24.40
C TYR A 130 3.53 29.51 25.75
N GLU A 131 2.21 29.65 25.76
CA GLU A 131 1.38 29.21 26.87
C GLU A 131 1.31 27.68 26.73
N GLU A 132 1.53 26.96 27.84
CA GLU A 132 1.32 25.51 27.80
C GLU A 132 -0.11 25.25 27.27
N PRO A 133 -0.25 24.39 26.25
CA PRO A 133 -1.56 24.09 25.68
C PRO A 133 -2.47 23.68 26.82
N GLN A 134 -3.65 24.34 26.93
CA GLN A 134 -4.65 23.95 27.91
C GLN A 134 -4.93 22.45 27.75
N GLN A 135 -5.27 21.77 28.84
CA GLN A 135 -5.30 20.31 28.99
C GLN A 135 -6.20 19.52 27.99
N ASN A 136 -6.80 20.20 27.00
CA ASN A 136 -7.67 19.68 25.95
C ASN A 136 -7.43 20.29 24.55
N GLU A 137 -6.33 21.01 24.31
CA GLU A 137 -6.04 21.54 22.98
C GLU A 137 -5.50 20.44 22.04
N VAL A 138 -6.16 20.26 20.90
CA VAL A 138 -5.79 19.22 19.92
C VAL A 138 -4.62 19.72 19.08
N LEU A 139 -3.44 19.13 19.29
CA LEU A 139 -2.22 19.51 18.57
C LEU A 139 -2.17 18.96 17.13
N ILE A 140 -2.55 17.68 16.92
CA ILE A 140 -2.53 17.01 15.62
C ILE A 140 -3.71 16.05 15.52
N VAL A 141 -4.38 16.03 14.35
CA VAL A 141 -5.39 15.03 13.97
C VAL A 141 -4.93 14.30 12.71
N ASP A 142 -4.64 13.01 12.82
CA ASP A 142 -4.31 12.15 11.67
C ASP A 142 -5.58 11.54 11.08
N ILE A 143 -6.16 12.22 10.08
CA ILE A 143 -7.36 11.75 9.38
C ILE A 143 -6.96 10.68 8.36
N GLY A 144 -7.30 9.41 8.65
CA GLY A 144 -6.99 8.28 7.77
C GLY A 144 -5.68 7.56 8.08
N GLY A 145 -5.15 7.69 9.31
CA GLY A 145 -3.90 7.07 9.77
C GLY A 145 -3.89 5.53 9.85
N ASP A 146 -4.99 4.85 9.50
CA ASP A 146 -5.23 3.39 9.48
C ASP A 146 -5.05 2.72 10.86
N GLU A 147 -3.83 2.75 11.41
CA GLU A 147 -3.52 2.41 12.80
C GLU A 147 -2.52 3.45 13.33
N ALA A 148 -3.02 4.37 14.15
CA ALA A 148 -2.17 5.34 14.84
C ALA A 148 -1.24 4.58 15.78
N ARG A 149 0.02 4.46 15.35
CA ARG A 149 1.18 3.88 16.03
C ARG A 149 1.06 3.89 17.57
N SER A 150 0.91 2.71 18.16
CA SER A 150 1.24 2.46 19.58
C SER A 150 2.71 2.11 19.74
#